data_AF-A0A6L8A1V6-F1
#
_entry.id   AF-A0A6L8A1V6-F1
#
_cell.length_a   1.000
_cell.length_b   1.000
_cell.length_c   1.000
_cell.angle_alpha   90.00
_cell.angle_beta   90.00
_cell.angle_gamma   90.00
#
_symmetry.space_group_name_H-M   'P 1'
#
loop_
_entity.id
_entity.type
_entity.pdbx_description
1 polymer ?
#
loop_
_entity_poly.entity_id
_entity_poly.type
_entity_poly.pdbx_seq_one_letter_code
_entity_poly.pdbx_strand_id
1 'polypeptide(L)'
;MAIAVGIDIGGTFTDVIALDLETGDVRAAKSLTSYGDETRALMEGLRDVGVRYADIDRLVHGTTIGTNAILERRGARTALLVTQGFRDLLVIGRTRRMAPNT
;
A
#
# COMPACT_ATOMS: atom_id res chain seq x y z
N MET A 1 -20.98 16.75 5.18
CA MET A 1 -19.87 16.01 5.81
C MET A 1 -19.08 15.33 4.71
N ALA A 2 -18.07 16.03 4.22
CA ALA A 2 -17.08 15.47 3.31
C ALA A 2 -15.89 14.97 4.13
N ILE A 3 -15.69 13.65 4.19
CA ILE A 3 -14.58 13.04 4.92
C ILE A 3 -13.54 12.54 3.92
N ALA A 4 -12.28 12.92 4.14
CA ALA A 4 -11.14 12.31 3.49
C ALA A 4 -10.56 11.21 4.39
N VAL A 5 -10.35 10.03 3.83
CA VAL A 5 -9.77 8.88 4.53
C VAL A 5 -8.44 8.50 3.89
N GLY A 6 -7.39 8.42 4.72
CA GLY A 6 -6.10 7.84 4.39
C GLY A 6 -5.93 6.48 5.05
N ILE A 7 -5.41 5.51 4.32
CA ILE A 7 -5.13 4.15 4.80
C ILE A 7 -3.70 3.79 4.43
N ASP A 8 -2.95 3.24 5.38
CA ASP A 8 -1.64 2.64 5.12
C ASP A 8 -1.59 1.21 5.67
N ILE A 9 -1.46 0.23 4.78
CA ILE A 9 -1.30 -1.17 5.12
C ILE A 9 0.18 -1.52 5.13
N GLY A 10 0.74 -1.57 6.32
CA GLY A 10 2.09 -2.04 6.61
C GLY A 10 2.19 -3.56 6.72
N GLY A 11 3.41 -4.05 6.95
CA GLY A 11 3.61 -5.45 7.37
C GLY A 11 2.96 -5.72 8.73
N THR A 12 3.31 -4.95 9.76
CA THR A 12 2.83 -5.25 11.11
C THR A 12 1.45 -4.63 11.41
N PHE A 13 1.24 -3.39 10.98
CA PHE A 13 0.06 -2.61 11.34
C PHE A 13 -0.61 -2.03 10.11
N THR A 14 -1.92 -1.84 10.23
CA THR A 14 -2.75 -1.06 9.34
C THR A 14 -3.16 0.22 10.07
N ASP A 15 -2.88 1.36 9.47
CA ASP A 15 -3.20 2.68 9.99
C ASP A 15 -4.35 3.29 9.16
N VAL A 16 -5.38 3.81 9.82
CA VAL A 16 -6.52 4.50 9.17
C VAL A 16 -6.68 5.88 9.80
N ILE A 17 -6.76 6.90 8.96
CA ILE A 17 -6.95 8.29 9.36
C ILE A 17 -8.17 8.85 8.64
N ALA A 18 -9.10 9.44 9.37
CA ALA A 18 -10.23 10.19 8.84
C ALA A 18 -10.11 11.67 9.19
N LEU A 19 -10.25 12.52 8.18
CA LEU A 19 -10.26 13.98 8.30
C LEU A 19 -11.63 14.50 7.83
N ASP A 20 -12.34 15.17 8.72
CA ASP A 20 -13.50 15.98 8.35
C ASP A 20 -13.01 17.25 7.64
N LEU A 21 -13.38 17.42 6.36
CA LEU A 21 -12.92 18.55 5.55
C LEU A 21 -13.65 19.87 5.89
N GLU A 22 -14.76 19.80 6.61
CA GLU A 22 -15.53 20.97 7.03
C GLU A 22 -15.08 21.45 8.41
N THR A 23 -14.89 20.54 9.37
CA THR A 23 -14.53 20.89 10.76
C THR A 23 -13.03 20.84 11.04
N GLY A 24 -12.27 20.07 10.25
CA GLY A 24 -10.86 19.78 10.51
C GLY A 24 -10.63 18.69 11.56
N ASP A 25 -11.68 18.04 12.06
CA ASP A 25 -11.55 16.96 13.05
C ASP A 25 -10.81 15.75 12.47
N VAL A 26 -9.84 15.24 13.22
CA VAL A 26 -9.05 14.08 12.85
C VAL A 26 -9.34 12.92 13.80
N ARG A 27 -9.58 11.74 13.22
CA ARG A 27 -9.73 10.47 13.94
C ARG A 27 -8.76 9.47 13.36
N ALA A 28 -8.16 8.65 14.21
CA ALA A 28 -7.19 7.66 13.80
C ALA A 28 -7.45 6.32 14.49
N ALA A 29 -7.22 5.24 13.75
CA ALA A 29 -7.25 3.88 14.25
C ALA A 29 -6.00 3.14 13.77
N LYS A 30 -5.51 2.23 14.62
CA LYS A 30 -4.37 1.37 14.33
C LYS A 30 -4.70 -0.05 14.74
N SER A 31 -4.59 -0.98 13.81
CA SER A 31 -4.84 -2.41 14.05
C SER A 31 -3.68 -3.24 13.51
N LEU A 32 -3.61 -4.50 13.92
CA LEU A 32 -2.67 -5.46 13.32
C LEU A 32 -3.07 -5.73 11.87
N THR A 33 -2.10 -5.82 10.96
CA THR A 33 -2.37 -6.21 9.58
C THR A 33 -2.89 -7.64 9.54
N SER A 34 -4.05 -7.85 8.90
CA SER A 34 -4.58 -9.19 8.59
C SER A 34 -3.96 -9.69 7.29
N TYR A 35 -2.84 -10.41 7.39
CA TYR A 35 -2.18 -11.01 6.23
C TYR A 35 -3.09 -11.99 5.50
N GLY A 36 -3.24 -11.84 4.19
CA GLY A 36 -4.10 -12.68 3.35
C GLY A 36 -5.58 -12.26 3.34
N ASP A 37 -5.98 -11.32 4.19
CA ASP A 37 -7.26 -10.61 4.11
C ASP A 37 -7.07 -9.16 4.61
N GLU A 38 -6.30 -8.39 3.85
CA GLU A 38 -5.94 -7.02 4.21
C GLU A 38 -7.15 -6.07 4.14
N THR A 39 -8.17 -6.47 3.36
CA THR A 39 -9.47 -5.80 3.30
C THR A 39 -10.16 -5.80 4.66
N ARG A 40 -10.01 -6.86 5.45
CA ARG A 40 -10.59 -6.92 6.79
C ARG A 40 -10.04 -5.83 7.72
N ALA A 41 -8.71 -5.67 7.78
CA ALA A 41 -8.09 -4.67 8.64
C ALA A 41 -8.50 -3.24 8.24
N LEU A 42 -8.67 -3.00 6.95
CA LEU A 42 -9.23 -1.76 6.41
C LEU A 42 -10.67 -1.51 6.87
N MET A 43 -11.53 -2.53 6.80
CA MET A 43 -12.94 -2.42 7.18
C MET A 43 -13.12 -2.22 8.69
N GLU A 44 -12.29 -2.87 9.51
CA GLU A 44 -12.24 -2.66 10.95
C GLU A 44 -11.77 -1.24 11.28
N GLY A 45 -10.68 -0.77 10.67
CA GLY A 45 -10.17 0.59 10.90
C GLY A 45 -11.16 1.69 10.52
N LEU A 46 -11.93 1.53 9.43
CA LEU A 46 -13.02 2.46 9.05
C LEU A 46 -14.14 2.52 10.10
N ARG A 47 -14.46 1.39 10.73
CA ARG A 47 -15.44 1.35 11.83
C ARG A 47 -14.90 2.02 13.08
N ASP A 48 -13.63 1.82 13.40
CA ASP A 48 -12.99 2.38 14.60
C ASP A 48 -12.88 3.91 14.55
N VAL A 49 -12.71 4.50 13.36
CA VAL A 49 -12.76 5.96 13.18
C VAL A 49 -14.20 6.52 13.09
N GLY A 50 -15.21 5.65 13.17
CA GLY A 50 -16.62 6.03 13.22
C GLY A 50 -17.13 6.72 11.96
N VAL A 51 -16.59 6.37 10.79
CA VAL A 51 -16.97 6.98 9.51
C VAL A 51 -18.01 6.11 8.81
N ARG A 52 -19.12 6.71 8.38
CA ARG A 52 -20.09 6.03 7.50
C ARG A 52 -19.56 6.08 6.06
N TYR A 53 -19.70 4.99 5.32
CA TYR A 53 -19.20 4.94 3.93
C TYR A 53 -19.79 6.01 3.02
N ALA A 54 -21.04 6.42 3.26
CA ALA A 54 -21.70 7.47 2.50
C ALA A 54 -21.13 8.88 2.72
N ASP A 55 -20.34 9.09 3.78
CA ASP A 55 -19.72 10.39 4.09
C ASP A 55 -18.28 10.50 3.55
N ILE A 56 -17.74 9.42 2.96
CA ILE A 56 -16.38 9.40 2.41
C ILE A 56 -16.40 10.03 1.02
N ASP A 57 -15.79 11.21 0.90
CA ASP A 57 -15.64 11.93 -0.36
C ASP A 57 -14.33 11.54 -1.08
N ARG A 58 -13.31 11.20 -0.29
CA ARG A 58 -12.01 10.76 -0.81
C ARG A 58 -11.44 9.62 0.01
N LEU A 59 -10.94 8.59 -0.69
CA LEU A 59 -10.20 7.49 -0.09
C LEU A 59 -8.82 7.39 -0.75
N VAL A 60 -7.77 7.39 0.06
CA VAL A 60 -6.39 7.14 -0.38
C VAL A 60 -5.90 5.87 0.30
N HIS A 61 -5.56 4.87 -0.50
CA HIS A 61 -5.07 3.58 -0.03
C HIS A 61 -3.60 3.40 -0.36
N GLY A 62 -2.76 3.43 0.67
CA GLY A 62 -1.35 3.08 0.64
C GLY A 62 -1.15 1.65 1.15
N THR A 63 -0.21 0.93 0.55
CA THR A 63 0.21 -0.38 1.04
C THR A 63 1.67 -0.63 0.72
N THR A 64 2.34 -1.34 1.63
CA THR A 64 3.73 -1.79 1.47
C THR A 64 3.84 -3.23 0.95
N ILE A 65 2.72 -3.93 0.74
CA ILE A 65 2.69 -5.34 0.33
C ILE A 65 3.45 -5.55 -0.99
N GLY A 66 3.21 -4.71 -2.00
CA GLY A 66 3.87 -4.83 -3.31
C GLY A 66 5.39 -4.64 -3.23
N THR A 67 5.83 -3.64 -2.46
CA THR A 67 7.27 -3.37 -2.26
C THR A 67 7.94 -4.51 -1.48
N ASN A 68 7.30 -5.01 -0.42
CA ASN A 68 7.83 -6.12 0.37
C ASN A 68 7.88 -7.41 -0.45
N ALA A 69 6.88 -7.68 -1.30
CA ALA A 69 6.90 -8.83 -2.20
C ALA A 69 8.12 -8.80 -3.15
N ILE A 70 8.53 -7.63 -3.62
CA ILE A 70 9.75 -7.48 -4.44
C ILE A 70 11.00 -7.71 -3.59
N LEU A 71 11.11 -7.06 -2.43
CA LEU A 71 12.29 -7.14 -1.55
C LEU A 71 12.53 -8.57 -1.05
N GLU A 72 11.47 -9.29 -0.68
CA GLU A 72 11.53 -10.65 -0.16
C GLU A 72 11.44 -11.71 -1.27
N ARG A 73 11.36 -11.29 -2.54
CA ARG A 73 11.23 -12.16 -3.71
C ARG A 73 10.03 -13.11 -3.62
N ARG A 74 8.94 -12.66 -2.99
CA ARG A 74 7.66 -13.37 -2.84
C ARG A 74 6.65 -12.99 -3.93
N GLY A 75 7.09 -13.04 -5.18
CA GLY A 75 6.24 -12.78 -6.35
C GLY A 75 5.69 -14.06 -7.01
N ALA A 76 4.82 -13.88 -7.99
CA ALA A 76 4.37 -14.99 -8.84
C ALA A 76 5.52 -15.54 -9.71
N ARG A 77 5.47 -16.84 -10.03
CA ARG A 77 6.36 -17.43 -11.04
C ARG A 77 6.10 -16.78 -12.39
N THR A 78 7.13 -16.17 -12.97
CA THR A 78 7.05 -15.40 -14.21
C THR A 78 8.15 -15.83 -15.18
N ALA A 79 7.94 -15.56 -16.47
CA ALA A 79 8.92 -15.80 -17.53
C ALA A 79 9.12 -14.51 -18.35
N LEU A 80 10.34 -14.29 -18.82
CA LEU A 80 10.67 -13.20 -19.73
C LEU A 80 10.84 -13.76 -21.14
N LEU A 81 9.99 -13.31 -22.08
CA LEU A 81 10.15 -13.59 -23.51
C LEU A 81 10.98 -12.47 -24.15
N VAL A 82 12.04 -12.85 -24.85
CA VAL A 82 12.96 -11.91 -25.52
C VAL A 82 13.29 -12.40 -26.92
N THR A 83 13.72 -11.47 -27.78
CA THR A 83 14.32 -11.80 -29.07
C THR A 83 15.58 -12.66 -28.89
N GLN A 84 15.83 -13.56 -29.84
CA GLN A 84 17.05 -14.37 -29.86
C GLN A 84 18.29 -13.47 -29.75
N GLY A 85 19.21 -13.83 -28.84
CA GLY A 85 20.41 -13.04 -28.53
C GLY A 85 20.27 -12.05 -27.37
N PHE A 86 19.09 -11.89 -26.76
CA PHE A 86 18.84 -10.89 -25.69
C PHE A 86 18.50 -11.49 -24.32
N ARG A 87 18.89 -12.74 -24.04
CA ARG A 87 18.57 -13.43 -22.78
C ARG A 87 19.09 -12.70 -21.54
N ASP A 88 20.23 -12.02 -21.67
CA ASP A 88 20.96 -11.46 -20.53
C ASP A 88 20.52 -10.04 -20.13
N LEU A 89 19.43 -9.51 -20.72
CA LEU A 89 18.98 -8.13 -20.49
C LEU A 89 18.83 -7.75 -19.00
N LEU A 90 18.24 -8.63 -18.19
CA LEU A 90 18.05 -8.37 -16.75
C LEU A 90 19.37 -8.43 -15.96
N VAL A 91 20.35 -9.22 -16.42
CA VAL A 91 21.68 -9.33 -15.81
C VAL A 91 22.53 -8.13 -16.17
N ILE A 92 22.53 -7.72 -17.44
CA ILE A 92 23.25 -6.55 -17.93
C ILE A 92 22.71 -5.28 -17.26
N GLY A 93 21.38 -5.22 -17.02
CA GLY A 93 20.78 -4.22 -16.12
C GLY A 93 21.16 -2.78 -16.47
N ARG A 94 20.98 -2.37 -17.73
CA ARG A 94 21.34 -1.02 -18.24
C ARG A 94 20.44 0.07 -17.65
N THR A 95 20.61 0.37 -16.37
CA THR A 95 20.09 1.57 -15.71
C THR A 95 21.07 1.89 -14.58
N ARG A 96 21.52 3.15 -14.47
CA ARG A 96 22.32 3.61 -13.32
C ARG A 96 21.56 3.28 -12.04
N ARG A 97 21.95 2.21 -11.34
CA ARG A 97 21.76 2.15 -9.89
C ARG A 97 22.75 3.16 -9.34
N MET A 98 22.31 4.39 -9.07
CA MET A 98 23.05 5.22 -8.14
C MET A 98 23.05 4.46 -6.81
N ALA A 99 24.22 3.98 -6.40
CA ALA A 99 24.41 3.56 -5.03
C ALA A 99 24.09 4.78 -4.14
N PRO A 100 23.39 4.63 -3.01
CA PRO A 100 23.33 5.69 -2.03
C PRO A 100 24.77 5.97 -1.58
N ASN A 101 25.27 7.17 -1.88
CA ASN A 101 26.58 7.73 -1.52
C ASN A 101 27.83 7.18 -2.23
N THR A 102 27.90 7.29 -3.55
CA THR A 102 29.18 7.53 -4.26
C THR A 102 29.04 8.67 -5.26
#